data_AF-A0A0K8RRF2-F1
#
_entry.id   AF-A0A0K8RRF2-F1
#
_cell.length_a   1.000
_cell.length_b   1.000
_cell.length_c   1.000
_cell.angle_alpha   90.00
_cell.angle_beta   90.00
_cell.angle_gamma   90.00
#
_symmetry.space_group_name_H-M   'P 1'
#
loop_
_entity.id
_entity.type
_entity.pdbx_description
1 polymer ?
#
loop_
_entity_poly.entity_id
_entity_poly.type
_entity_poly.pdbx_seq_one_letter_code
_entity_poly.pdbx_strand_id
1 'polypeptide(L)'
;MVIQGRWLKDSSLLTIPNIEHQHLHVFRKWSSGTKGPCAGCHGVIECLPELIHACGGKDHVFSSMIESELPAAKMKQAWNFLSHLPLIDVSLSIKGWWDDSVEGHSELSITTLSSDKRNDNRWITLHA
;
A
#
# COMPACT_ATOMS: atom_id res chain seq x y z
N MET A 1 16.57 10.23 -2.93
CA MET A 1 16.59 9.35 -1.74
C MET A 1 17.88 8.56 -1.77
N VAL A 2 18.77 8.78 -0.80
CA VAL A 2 20.14 8.23 -0.84
C VAL A 2 20.16 6.71 -0.68
N ILE A 3 19.40 6.16 0.29
CA ILE A 3 19.37 4.72 0.58
C ILE A 3 18.79 3.91 -0.59
N GLN A 4 17.71 4.40 -1.19
CA GLN A 4 17.00 3.70 -2.27
C GLN A 4 17.54 4.03 -3.68
N GLY A 5 18.52 4.93 -3.79
CA GLY A 5 19.12 5.28 -5.09
C GLY A 5 18.17 5.91 -6.12
N ARG A 6 17.04 6.49 -5.70
CA ARG A 6 15.99 7.05 -6.59
C ARG A 6 15.64 8.49 -6.26
N TRP A 7 15.06 9.26 -7.19
CA TRP A 7 14.56 10.59 -6.89
C TRP A 7 13.24 10.53 -6.10
N LEU A 8 12.95 11.58 -5.34
CA LEU A 8 11.71 11.65 -4.53
C LEU A 8 10.45 11.60 -5.41
N LYS A 9 10.52 12.21 -6.59
CA LYS A 9 9.41 12.31 -7.55
C LYS A 9 9.27 11.10 -8.46
N ASP A 10 10.21 10.16 -8.40
CA ASP A 10 10.15 8.96 -9.21
C ASP A 10 9.12 7.97 -8.65
N SER A 11 8.61 7.10 -9.52
CA SER A 11 7.78 5.96 -9.10
C SER A 11 8.50 5.14 -8.03
N SER A 12 7.77 4.75 -6.99
CA SER A 12 8.32 3.86 -5.95
C SER A 12 8.72 2.50 -6.50
N LEU A 13 8.15 2.08 -7.65
CA LEU A 13 8.44 0.80 -8.29
C LEU A 13 9.89 0.70 -8.78
N LEU A 14 10.57 1.83 -9.02
CA LEU A 14 12.00 1.87 -9.37
C LEU A 14 12.92 1.50 -8.19
N THR A 15 12.36 1.29 -6.99
CA THR A 15 13.12 0.72 -5.87
C THR A 15 13.38 -0.77 -6.06
N ILE A 16 12.60 -1.46 -6.91
CA ILE A 16 12.72 -2.89 -7.13
C ILE A 16 13.94 -3.16 -8.02
N PRO A 17 14.83 -4.09 -7.65
CA PRO A 17 15.98 -4.46 -8.47
C PRO A 17 15.57 -4.86 -9.89
N ASN A 18 16.37 -4.47 -10.87
CA ASN A 18 16.16 -4.75 -12.30
C ASN A 18 14.93 -4.04 -12.93
N ILE A 19 14.19 -3.23 -12.19
CA ILE A 19 13.11 -2.40 -12.73
C ILE A 19 13.67 -1.04 -13.14
N GLU A 20 13.34 -0.63 -14.36
CA GLU A 20 13.76 0.62 -14.96
C GLU A 20 12.52 1.35 -15.50
N HIS A 21 12.67 2.61 -15.90
CA HIS A 21 11.56 3.41 -16.42
C HIS A 21 10.82 2.74 -17.59
N GLN A 22 11.56 2.04 -18.45
CA GLN A 22 10.99 1.31 -19.59
C GLN A 22 10.11 0.13 -19.18
N HIS A 23 10.23 -0.41 -17.96
CA HIS A 23 9.39 -1.53 -17.51
C HIS A 23 8.08 -1.05 -16.86
N LEU A 24 7.96 0.25 -16.55
CA LEU A 24 6.83 0.77 -15.77
C LEU A 24 5.48 0.64 -16.49
N HIS A 25 5.45 0.55 -17.84
CA HIS A 25 4.19 0.40 -18.58
C HIS A 25 3.47 -0.91 -18.28
N VAL A 26 4.20 -1.95 -17.87
CA VAL A 26 3.63 -3.27 -17.56
C VAL A 26 2.64 -3.17 -16.41
N PHE A 27 3.03 -2.45 -15.36
CA PHE A 27 2.22 -2.24 -14.16
C PHE A 27 0.97 -1.40 -14.41
N ARG A 28 1.00 -0.54 -15.44
CA ARG A 28 -0.16 0.27 -15.84
C ARG A 28 -1.19 -0.51 -16.66
N LYS A 29 -0.74 -1.52 -17.41
CA LYS A 29 -1.60 -2.33 -18.30
C LYS A 29 -2.16 -3.57 -17.60
N TRP A 30 -1.78 -3.82 -16.35
CA TRP A 30 -2.23 -4.97 -15.60
C TRP A 30 -3.71 -4.86 -15.25
N SER A 31 -4.53 -5.72 -15.87
CA SER A 31 -5.91 -5.97 -15.46
C SER A 31 -5.99 -7.38 -14.89
N SER A 32 -6.10 -7.52 -13.57
CA SER A 32 -6.39 -8.83 -12.98
C SER A 32 -7.79 -9.26 -13.44
N GLY A 33 -7.88 -10.30 -14.27
CA GLY A 33 -9.15 -10.85 -14.75
C GLY A 33 -9.99 -11.55 -13.67
N THR A 34 -9.68 -11.34 -12.39
CA THR A 34 -10.29 -12.05 -11.26
C THR A 34 -11.52 -11.29 -10.76
N LYS A 35 -12.70 -11.71 -11.24
CA LYS A 35 -14.02 -11.32 -10.71
C LYS A 35 -14.22 -11.89 -9.29
N GLY A 36 -13.58 -11.30 -8.29
CA GLY A 36 -13.78 -11.60 -6.87
C GLY A 36 -14.58 -10.51 -6.16
N PRO A 37 -15.07 -10.74 -4.91
CA PRO A 37 -15.94 -9.79 -4.19
C PRO A 37 -15.26 -8.45 -3.87
N CYS A 38 -13.92 -8.39 -3.96
CA CYS A 38 -13.12 -7.17 -3.92
C CYS A 38 -12.91 -6.61 -5.35
N ALA A 39 -13.99 -6.45 -6.11
CA ALA A 39 -13.99 -5.99 -7.50
C ALA A 39 -13.69 -4.48 -7.68
N GLY A 40 -12.87 -3.90 -6.79
CA GLY A 40 -12.51 -2.48 -6.83
C GLY A 40 -11.13 -2.19 -7.44
N CYS A 41 -10.23 -3.18 -7.48
CA CYS A 41 -8.87 -2.99 -7.99
C CYS A 41 -8.76 -3.35 -9.49
N HIS A 42 -9.65 -2.79 -10.33
CA HIS A 42 -9.28 -2.52 -11.72
C HIS A 42 -8.46 -1.23 -11.71
N GLY A 43 -7.18 -1.35 -11.42
CA GLY A 43 -6.32 -0.20 -11.16
C GLY A 43 -4.94 -0.40 -11.74
N VAL A 44 -4.50 0.61 -12.46
CA VAL A 44 -3.08 0.87 -12.76
C VAL A 44 -2.29 0.74 -11.46
N ILE A 45 -1.25 -0.09 -11.43
CA ILE A 45 -0.37 -0.20 -10.27
C ILE A 45 0.65 0.95 -10.37
N GLU A 46 0.58 1.91 -9.45
CA GLU A 46 1.44 3.09 -9.41
C GLU A 46 2.48 3.03 -8.30
N CYS A 47 2.20 2.30 -7.22
CA CYS A 47 3.07 2.24 -6.04
C CYS A 47 3.36 0.81 -5.50
N LEU A 48 4.35 0.71 -4.59
CA LEU A 48 4.80 -0.55 -4.01
C LEU A 48 3.70 -1.28 -3.20
N PRO A 49 2.96 -0.61 -2.29
CA PRO A 49 1.86 -1.26 -1.57
C PRO A 49 0.79 -1.86 -2.49
N GLU A 50 0.43 -1.17 -3.56
CA GLU A 50 -0.51 -1.69 -4.57
C GLU A 50 0.04 -2.92 -5.28
N LEU A 51 1.32 -2.91 -5.66
CA LEU A 51 1.96 -4.09 -6.26
C LEU A 51 1.98 -5.28 -5.30
N ILE A 52 2.37 -5.07 -4.04
CA ILE A 52 2.39 -6.10 -3.00
C ILE A 52 0.98 -6.69 -2.82
N HIS A 53 -0.04 -5.83 -2.77
CA HIS A 53 -1.43 -6.23 -2.67
C HIS A 53 -1.87 -7.03 -3.91
N ALA A 54 -1.56 -6.57 -5.12
CA ALA A 54 -1.90 -7.22 -6.38
C ALA A 54 -1.25 -8.60 -6.52
N CYS A 55 -0.02 -8.77 -6.06
CA CYS A 55 0.66 -10.06 -6.04
C CYS A 55 0.11 -11.01 -4.98
N GLY A 56 -0.48 -10.50 -3.89
CA GLY A 56 -1.07 -11.32 -2.82
C GLY A 56 -0.09 -12.34 -2.21
N GLY A 57 1.20 -12.00 -2.18
CA GLY A 57 2.28 -12.89 -1.71
C GLY A 57 2.66 -14.03 -2.66
N LYS A 58 2.18 -14.02 -3.91
CA LYS A 58 2.40 -15.09 -4.89
C LYS A 58 3.43 -14.69 -5.96
N ASP A 59 4.53 -15.42 -6.04
CA ASP A 59 5.61 -15.20 -7.03
C ASP A 59 5.12 -15.27 -8.48
N HIS A 60 4.35 -16.30 -8.83
CA HIS A 60 3.85 -16.48 -10.20
C HIS A 60 2.96 -15.33 -10.69
N VAL A 61 2.32 -14.59 -9.79
CA VAL A 61 1.53 -13.41 -10.15
C VAL A 61 2.45 -12.27 -10.56
N PHE A 62 3.51 -12.02 -9.79
CA PHE A 62 4.53 -11.03 -10.16
C PHE A 62 5.28 -11.43 -11.43
N SER A 63 5.71 -12.69 -11.52
CA SER A 63 6.43 -13.21 -12.68
C SER A 63 5.59 -13.09 -13.97
N SER A 64 4.29 -13.43 -13.93
CA SER A 64 3.42 -13.30 -15.11
C SER A 64 3.16 -11.85 -15.54
N MET A 65 3.32 -10.86 -14.66
CA MET A 65 3.31 -9.45 -15.07
C MET A 65 4.52 -9.13 -15.94
N ILE A 66 5.72 -9.54 -15.53
CA ILE A 66 6.98 -8.98 -16.05
C ILE A 66 7.82 -9.95 -16.90
N GLU A 67 7.34 -11.18 -17.12
CA GLU A 67 8.01 -12.23 -17.91
C GLU A 67 8.39 -11.79 -19.32
N SER A 68 7.65 -10.84 -19.90
CA SER A 68 7.92 -10.29 -21.23
C SER A 68 9.09 -9.30 -21.26
N GLU A 69 9.47 -8.72 -20.12
CA GLU A 69 10.49 -7.67 -20.03
C GLU A 69 11.80 -8.16 -19.38
N LEU A 70 11.73 -9.14 -18.47
CA LEU A 70 12.88 -9.56 -17.67
C LEU A 70 13.17 -11.07 -17.76
N PRO A 71 14.45 -11.48 -17.86
CA PRO A 71 14.86 -12.87 -17.71
C PRO A 71 14.55 -13.43 -16.31
N ALA A 72 14.32 -14.74 -16.23
CA ALA A 72 13.93 -15.44 -14.99
C ALA A 72 14.85 -15.18 -13.78
N ALA A 73 16.17 -15.08 -13.99
CA ALA A 73 17.10 -14.78 -12.91
C ALA A 73 16.87 -13.40 -12.28
N LYS A 74 16.59 -12.38 -13.12
CA LYS A 74 16.30 -11.01 -12.68
C LYS A 74 14.93 -10.89 -12.03
N MET A 75 13.94 -11.61 -12.57
CA MET A 75 12.60 -11.69 -11.96
C MET A 75 12.67 -12.27 -10.55
N LYS A 76 13.42 -13.36 -10.36
CA LYS A 76 13.61 -13.96 -9.04
C LYS A 76 14.25 -13.00 -8.03
N GLN A 77 15.23 -12.21 -8.46
CA GLN A 77 15.84 -11.17 -7.61
C GLN A 77 14.84 -10.07 -7.25
N ALA A 78 14.08 -9.59 -8.24
CA ALA A 78 13.04 -8.58 -8.04
C ALA A 78 11.96 -9.07 -7.06
N TRP A 79 11.48 -10.30 -7.25
CA TRP A 79 10.52 -10.93 -6.34
C TRP A 79 11.09 -11.10 -4.93
N ASN A 80 12.33 -11.57 -4.81
CA ASN A 80 12.98 -11.73 -3.51
C ASN A 80 13.07 -10.40 -2.76
N PHE A 81 13.32 -9.29 -3.46
CA PHE A 81 13.28 -7.96 -2.83
C PHE A 81 11.85 -7.56 -2.42
N LEU A 82 10.89 -7.68 -3.34
CA LEU A 82 9.49 -7.26 -3.13
C LEU A 82 8.84 -8.01 -1.96
N SER A 83 9.07 -9.32 -1.84
CA SER A 83 8.47 -10.17 -0.80
C SER A 83 9.01 -9.90 0.61
N HIS A 84 10.15 -9.23 0.73
CA HIS A 84 10.77 -8.87 2.00
C HIS A 84 10.57 -7.39 2.38
N LEU A 85 9.85 -6.61 1.58
CA LEU A 85 9.54 -5.23 1.94
C LEU A 85 8.61 -5.18 3.16
N PRO A 86 8.90 -4.33 4.15
CA PRO A 86 8.04 -4.19 5.32
C PRO A 86 6.71 -3.54 4.93
N LEU A 87 5.60 -4.23 5.22
CA LEU A 87 4.26 -3.66 5.15
C LEU A 87 3.81 -3.32 6.58
N ILE A 88 3.61 -2.04 6.86
CA ILE A 88 3.25 -1.54 8.20
C ILE A 88 1.80 -1.10 8.16
N ASP A 89 0.98 -1.70 9.01
CA ASP A 89 -0.35 -1.18 9.33
C ASP A 89 -0.24 -0.22 10.52
N VAL A 90 -0.90 0.94 10.43
CA VAL A 90 -0.80 2.01 11.41
C VAL A 90 -2.16 2.24 12.04
N SER A 91 -2.27 1.87 13.31
CA SER A 91 -3.39 2.25 14.18
C SER A 91 -2.95 3.38 15.11
N LEU A 92 -3.86 4.30 15.41
CA LEU A 92 -3.61 5.43 16.29
C LEU A 92 -4.78 5.58 17.25
N SER A 93 -4.50 5.90 18.50
CA SER A 93 -5.50 6.17 19.53
C SER A 93 -5.11 7.41 20.34
N ILE A 94 -6.11 8.10 20.87
CA ILE A 94 -5.95 9.29 21.72
C ILE A 94 -6.46 8.95 23.11
N LYS A 95 -5.60 9.09 24.12
CA LYS A 95 -5.99 8.95 25.52
C LYS A 95 -6.22 10.34 26.14
N GLY A 96 -7.39 10.56 26.74
CA GLY A 96 -7.77 11.85 27.30
C GLY A 96 -8.84 11.77 28.37
N TRP A 97 -9.14 12.90 29.03
CA TRP A 97 -10.32 13.05 29.86
C TRP A 97 -11.42 13.67 29.00
N TRP A 98 -12.52 12.93 28.85
CA TRP A 98 -13.66 13.32 28.01
C TRP A 98 -14.89 13.53 28.89
N ASP A 99 -15.84 14.33 28.43
CA ASP A 99 -17.03 14.75 29.19
C ASP A 99 -17.89 13.57 29.67
N ASP A 100 -18.05 12.54 28.84
CA ASP A 100 -18.91 11.39 29.14
C ASP A 100 -18.19 10.26 29.93
N SER A 101 -16.95 10.47 30.38
CA SER A 101 -16.17 9.42 31.05
C SER A 101 -16.42 9.40 32.56
N VAL A 102 -17.33 8.52 33.00
CA VAL A 102 -17.70 8.32 34.42
C VAL A 102 -16.54 7.76 35.28
N GLU A 103 -15.49 7.22 34.65
CA GLU A 103 -14.42 6.45 35.31
C GLU A 103 -13.01 7.05 35.15
N GLY A 104 -12.86 8.19 34.48
CA GLY A 104 -11.56 8.82 34.20
C GLY A 104 -10.80 8.14 33.06
N HIS A 105 -9.92 8.92 32.40
CA HIS A 105 -9.09 8.57 31.23
C HIS A 105 -9.69 7.52 30.26
N SER A 106 -10.32 7.96 29.16
CA SER A 106 -10.76 7.06 28.08
C SER A 106 -9.85 7.14 26.85
N GLU A 107 -9.70 6.02 26.13
CA GLU A 107 -8.92 5.89 24.91
C GLU A 107 -9.84 5.81 23.69
N LEU A 108 -9.65 6.71 22.72
CA LEU A 108 -10.45 6.80 21.49
C LEU A 108 -9.58 6.48 20.28
N SER A 109 -9.90 5.39 19.57
CA SER A 109 -9.20 5.00 18.36
C SER A 109 -9.52 5.92 17.19
N ILE A 110 -8.50 6.41 16.50
CA ILE A 110 -8.63 7.19 15.27
C ILE A 110 -8.89 6.23 14.11
N THR A 111 -10.06 6.35 13.50
CA THR A 111 -10.38 5.59 12.28
C THR A 111 -9.60 6.20 11.10
N THR A 112 -8.60 5.48 10.60
CA THR A 112 -7.79 5.87 9.43
C THR A 112 -8.51 5.63 8.09
N LEU A 113 -9.67 4.95 8.08
CA LEU A 113 -10.46 4.77 6.86
C LEU A 113 -11.00 6.11 6.36
N SER A 114 -10.37 6.61 5.30
CA SER A 114 -10.81 7.71 4.44
C SER A 114 -12.13 7.35 3.75
N SER A 115 -13.23 7.38 4.49
CA SER A 115 -14.51 7.72 3.88
C SER A 115 -14.56 9.24 3.85
N ASP A 116 -14.54 9.80 2.64
CA ASP A 116 -14.55 11.25 2.31
C ASP A 116 -15.77 12.00 2.90
N LYS A 117 -16.69 11.27 3.54
CA LYS A 117 -17.72 11.86 4.40
C LYS A 117 -17.18 12.03 5.81
N ARG A 118 -16.74 13.26 6.10
CA ARG A 118 -16.67 13.78 7.47
C ARG A 118 -18.04 13.55 8.11
N ASN A 119 -18.11 12.62 9.06
CA ASN A 119 -19.34 12.36 9.79
C ASN A 119 -19.34 13.32 10.97
N ASP A 120 -20.25 14.29 10.96
CA ASP A 120 -20.40 15.27 12.05
C ASP A 120 -20.87 14.64 13.38
N ASN A 121 -21.13 13.33 13.40
CA ASN A 121 -21.34 12.59 14.65
C ASN A 121 -20.05 11.97 15.20
N ARG A 122 -18.89 12.18 14.56
CA ARG A 122 -17.57 11.66 15.00
C ARG A 122 -16.65 12.74 15.59
N TRP A 123 -17.20 13.90 15.98
CA TRP A 123 -16.43 14.91 16.69
C TRP A 123 -16.20 14.48 18.14
N ILE A 124 -14.99 14.73 18.65
CA ILE A 124 -14.62 14.51 20.04
C ILE A 124 -14.78 15.84 20.77
N THR A 125 -15.67 15.89 21.76
CA THR A 125 -15.87 17.09 22.60
C THR A 125 -14.68 17.24 23.55
N LEU A 126 -14.03 18.40 23.54
CA LEU A 126 -12.91 18.75 24.42
C LEU A 126 -13.37 19.76 25.47
N HIS A 127 -12.94 19.56 26.72
CA HIS A 127 -13.04 20.58 27.77
C HIS A 127 -12.00 21.68 27.52
N ALA A 128 -12.39 22.94 27.72
CA ALA A 128 -11.49 24.10 27.70
C ALA A 128 -10.93 24.39 29.10
#